data_AF-A0A9E6BN78-F1
#
_entry.id   AF-A0A9E6BN78-F1
#
_cell.length_a   1.000
_cell.length_b   1.000
_cell.length_c   1.000
_cell.angle_alpha   90.00
_cell.angle_beta   90.00
_cell.angle_gamma   90.00
#
_symmetry.space_group_name_H-M   'P 1'
#
loop_
_entity.id
_entity.type
_entity.pdbx_description
1 polymer ?
#
loop_
_entity_poly.entity_id
_entity_poly.type
_entity_poly.pdbx_seq_one_letter_code
_entity_poly.pdbx_strand_id
1 'polypeptide(L)'
;MALAALKDRRPARLEWAVGRVPFAHNRRRQGGPVDHSLPALRVTTPDGRLRAVLVRYACHCTTLTGAFNRIHGDWAGVAQAVIEEKHPGAVAMVAIGCGADANPQPRGELKQAIEHGREIAAEVERLLAGVWKPVRGPVVTRRITVQLPFAPLPSREEWQRRAQSKHFATAYHAKVYLARLDAGQKLPTHVPYPVQV
;
A
#
# COMPACT_ATOMS: atom_id res chain seq x y z
N MET A 1 -11.87 1.63 15.34
CA MET A 1 -11.79 2.60 14.22
C MET A 1 -13.00 2.51 13.27
N ALA A 2 -13.28 1.36 12.62
CA ALA A 2 -14.42 1.24 11.70
C ALA A 2 -15.80 1.53 12.32
N LEU A 3 -16.08 1.00 13.52
CA LEU A 3 -17.33 1.29 14.22
C LEU A 3 -17.50 2.77 14.57
N ALA A 4 -16.40 3.47 14.88
CA ALA A 4 -16.44 4.91 15.14
C ALA A 4 -16.77 5.70 13.87
N ALA A 5 -16.15 5.35 12.73
CA ALA A 5 -16.46 5.97 11.45
C ALA A 5 -17.94 5.75 11.03
N LEU A 6 -18.50 4.56 11.30
CA LEU A 6 -19.92 4.27 11.04
C LEU A 6 -20.87 5.08 11.94
N LYS A 7 -20.49 5.32 13.20
CA LYS A 7 -21.26 6.16 14.12
C LYS A 7 -21.20 7.64 13.75
N ASP A 8 -20.08 8.09 13.19
CA ASP A 8 -19.85 9.49 12.83
C ASP A 8 -20.21 9.81 11.35
N ARG A 9 -21.18 9.11 10.75
CA ARG A 9 -21.62 9.44 9.39
C ARG A 9 -22.36 10.76 9.37
N ARG A 10 -21.96 11.66 8.46
CA ARG A 10 -22.55 12.99 8.28
C ARG A 10 -22.53 13.36 6.79
N PRO A 11 -23.40 14.28 6.34
CA PRO A 11 -23.31 14.83 4.99
C PRO A 11 -21.91 15.39 4.70
N ALA A 12 -21.37 15.10 3.52
CA ALA A 12 -20.06 15.58 3.08
C ALA A 12 -19.98 15.62 1.55
N ARG A 13 -19.00 16.36 1.03
CA ARG A 13 -18.65 16.39 -0.39
C ARG A 13 -17.31 15.68 -0.60
N LEU A 14 -17.22 14.90 -1.68
CA LEU A 14 -16.01 14.23 -2.11
C LEU A 14 -15.49 14.91 -3.37
N GLU A 15 -14.20 15.23 -3.38
CA GLU A 15 -13.55 15.84 -4.53
C GLU A 15 -12.15 15.25 -4.69
N TRP A 16 -11.67 15.16 -5.93
CA TRP A 16 -10.37 14.56 -6.24
C TRP A 16 -9.46 15.52 -7.00
N ALA A 17 -8.16 15.35 -6.77
CA ALA A 17 -7.08 16.04 -7.46
C ALA A 17 -5.85 15.12 -7.52
N VAL A 18 -4.85 15.50 -8.31
CA VAL A 18 -3.59 14.76 -8.41
C VAL A 18 -2.45 15.75 -8.24
N GLY A 19 -1.61 15.47 -7.26
CA GLY A 19 -0.35 16.15 -7.04
C GLY A 19 0.84 15.36 -7.57
N ARG A 20 2.05 15.81 -7.23
CA ARG A 20 3.29 15.11 -7.54
C ARG A 20 4.30 15.23 -6.40
N VAL A 21 4.94 14.12 -6.04
CA VAL A 21 6.01 14.08 -5.03
C VAL A 21 7.22 13.29 -5.56
N PRO A 22 8.47 13.78 -5.42
CA PRO A 22 9.61 13.24 -6.16
C PRO A 22 10.45 12.18 -5.42
N PHE A 23 10.23 11.90 -4.14
CA PHE A 23 11.22 11.12 -3.37
C PHE A 23 11.28 9.61 -3.67
N ALA A 24 10.31 9.05 -4.39
CA ALA A 24 10.31 7.62 -4.74
C ALA A 24 11.35 7.34 -5.83
N HIS A 25 12.06 6.21 -5.74
CA HIS A 25 13.07 5.79 -6.71
C HIS A 25 12.97 4.30 -6.98
N ASN A 26 13.21 3.89 -8.23
CA ASN A 26 13.18 2.49 -8.60
C ASN A 26 14.39 1.74 -8.03
N ARG A 27 14.13 0.76 -7.14
CA ARG A 27 15.16 -0.03 -6.44
C ARG A 27 15.67 -1.24 -7.24
N ARG A 28 15.04 -1.55 -8.37
CA ARG A 28 15.35 -2.71 -9.20
C ARG A 28 16.18 -2.34 -10.42
N ARG A 29 15.96 -1.13 -10.96
CA ARG A 29 16.68 -0.60 -12.12
C ARG A 29 16.93 0.88 -11.91
N GLN A 30 18.19 1.30 -11.92
CA GLN A 30 18.55 2.72 -11.92
C GLN A 30 17.93 3.41 -13.14
N GLY A 31 17.24 4.53 -12.94
CA GLY A 31 16.48 5.21 -13.99
C GLY A 31 15.26 4.42 -14.49
N GLY A 32 14.85 3.37 -13.78
CA GLY A 32 13.61 2.64 -14.05
C GLY A 32 12.37 3.51 -13.78
N PRO A 33 11.18 3.05 -14.22
CA PRO A 33 9.95 3.80 -14.05
C PRO A 33 9.63 4.03 -12.58
N VAL A 34 9.11 5.22 -12.28
CA VAL A 34 8.60 5.61 -10.97
C VAL A 34 7.33 6.43 -11.17
N ASP A 35 6.26 6.07 -10.46
CA ASP A 35 5.05 6.89 -10.41
C ASP A 35 5.16 7.93 -9.29
N HIS A 36 5.40 9.18 -9.68
CA HIS A 36 5.49 10.31 -8.77
C HIS A 36 4.13 10.97 -8.49
N SER A 37 3.04 10.46 -9.05
CA SER A 37 1.71 11.03 -8.86
C SER A 37 1.28 10.85 -7.40
N LEU A 38 0.62 11.89 -6.86
CA LEU A 38 -0.04 11.85 -5.57
C LEU A 38 -1.56 12.05 -5.77
N PRO A 39 -2.32 11.03 -6.21
CA PRO A 39 -3.78 11.10 -6.19
C PRO A 39 -4.27 11.38 -4.78
N ALA A 40 -5.15 12.37 -4.66
CA ALA A 40 -5.75 12.78 -3.41
C ALA A 40 -7.27 12.84 -3.55
N LEU A 41 -7.97 12.41 -2.50
CA LEU A 41 -9.40 12.55 -2.32
C LEU A 41 -9.62 13.34 -1.04
N ARG A 42 -10.28 14.50 -1.13
CA ARG A 42 -10.69 15.26 0.04
C ARG A 42 -12.16 15.02 0.35
N VAL A 43 -12.47 15.07 1.65
CA VAL A 43 -13.83 14.99 2.18
C VAL A 43 -14.08 16.27 2.96
N THR A 44 -15.03 17.08 2.50
CA THR A 44 -15.39 18.36 3.15
C THR A 44 -16.81 18.31 3.69
N THR A 45 -17.00 18.97 4.82
CA THR A 45 -18.31 19.23 5.41
C THR A 45 -19.13 20.22 4.56
N PRO A 46 -20.45 20.35 4.75
CA PRO A 46 -21.27 21.32 4.00
C PRO A 46 -20.82 22.78 4.20
N ASP A 47 -20.23 23.11 5.36
CA ASP A 47 -19.61 24.39 5.70
C ASP A 47 -18.17 24.55 5.18
N GLY A 48 -17.67 23.58 4.40
CA GLY A 48 -16.38 23.67 3.70
C GLY A 48 -15.16 23.23 4.51
N ARG A 49 -15.30 22.91 5.80
CA ARG A 49 -14.19 22.39 6.62
C ARG A 49 -13.73 21.02 6.14
N LEU A 50 -12.42 20.81 6.11
CA LEU A 50 -11.82 19.51 5.83
C LEU A 50 -12.17 18.52 6.94
N ARG A 51 -12.73 17.37 6.56
CA ARG A 51 -13.06 16.27 7.49
C ARG A 51 -12.12 15.09 7.32
N ALA A 52 -11.69 14.82 6.10
CA ALA A 52 -10.68 13.81 5.84
C ALA A 52 -9.94 14.08 4.52
N VAL A 53 -8.72 13.56 4.42
CA VAL A 53 -7.98 13.47 3.17
C VAL A 53 -7.37 12.09 3.04
N LEU A 54 -7.57 11.46 1.89
CA LEU A 54 -6.90 10.23 1.50
C LEU A 54 -5.91 10.57 0.40
N VAL A 55 -4.64 10.27 0.61
CA VAL A 55 -3.62 10.32 -0.43
C VAL A 55 -3.11 8.93 -0.75
N ARG A 56 -2.68 8.72 -1.99
CA ARG A 56 -2.02 7.49 -2.41
C ARG A 56 -0.69 7.81 -3.06
N TYR A 57 0.37 7.11 -2.65
CA TYR A 57 1.70 7.32 -3.22
C TYR A 57 2.42 5.98 -3.46
N ALA A 58 3.01 5.81 -4.64
CA ALA A 58 3.65 4.57 -5.06
C ALA A 58 5.08 4.46 -4.50
N CYS A 59 5.19 4.16 -3.21
CA CYS A 59 6.48 4.06 -2.53
C CYS A 59 6.38 3.17 -1.29
N HIS A 60 7.41 2.37 -0.99
CA HIS A 60 7.48 1.60 0.25
C HIS A 60 7.72 2.51 1.48
N CYS A 61 7.10 2.21 2.62
CA CYS A 61 7.46 2.78 3.93
C CYS A 61 8.73 2.10 4.48
N THR A 62 9.87 2.39 3.84
CA THR A 62 11.17 1.78 4.15
C THR A 62 12.29 2.82 4.19
N THR A 63 11.96 4.05 4.58
CA THR A 63 13.00 5.06 4.84
C THR A 63 13.81 4.64 6.06
N LEU A 64 13.13 4.20 7.11
CA LEU A 64 13.73 3.57 8.28
C LEU A 64 14.07 2.11 7.94
N THR A 65 15.34 1.74 8.14
CA THR A 65 15.84 0.40 7.81
C THR A 65 15.82 -0.51 9.05
N GLY A 66 16.27 -1.75 8.90
CA GLY A 66 16.37 -2.70 10.02
C GLY A 66 17.30 -2.26 11.16
N ALA A 67 18.12 -1.22 10.97
CA ALA A 67 18.91 -0.61 12.04
C ALA A 67 18.05 0.23 13.01
N PHE A 68 16.87 0.69 12.58
CA PHE A 68 15.95 1.46 13.41
C PHE A 68 15.02 0.51 14.18
N ASN A 69 15.41 0.14 15.41
CA ASN A 69 14.67 -0.81 16.25
C ASN A 69 13.65 -0.10 17.17
N ARG A 70 12.73 0.67 16.59
CA ARG A 70 11.62 1.34 17.30
C ARG A 70 10.35 1.33 16.46
N ILE A 71 9.19 1.43 17.13
CA ILE A 71 7.91 1.56 16.45
C ILE A 71 7.80 2.97 15.88
N HIS A 72 7.57 3.09 14.57
CA HIS A 72 7.38 4.36 13.88
C HIS A 72 6.57 4.14 12.59
N GLY A 73 5.75 5.13 12.20
CA GLY A 73 4.93 5.05 10.99
C GLY A 73 5.67 5.36 9.67
N ASP A 74 7.01 5.40 9.69
CA ASP A 74 7.86 5.87 8.59
C ASP A 74 7.37 7.22 7.98
N TRP A 75 7.65 7.50 6.70
CA TRP A 75 7.21 8.74 6.05
C TRP A 75 5.68 8.88 5.99
N ALA A 76 4.93 7.78 5.90
CA ALA A 76 3.47 7.80 5.80
C ALA A 76 2.81 8.27 7.11
N GLY A 77 3.33 7.79 8.25
CA GLY A 77 2.89 8.21 9.58
C GLY A 77 3.26 9.66 9.87
N VAL A 78 4.44 10.12 9.43
CA VAL A 78 4.80 11.55 9.50
C VAL A 78 3.84 12.38 8.67
N ALA A 79 3.57 11.99 7.41
CA ALA A 79 2.64 12.71 6.55
C ALA A 79 1.25 12.83 7.20
N GLN A 80 0.75 11.73 7.75
CA GLN A 80 -0.52 11.72 8.49
C GLN A 80 -0.49 12.73 9.65
N ALA A 81 0.51 12.65 10.53
CA ALA A 81 0.61 13.51 11.70
C ALA A 81 0.70 15.00 11.32
N VAL A 82 1.51 15.35 10.31
CA VAL A 82 1.68 16.75 9.88
C VAL A 82 0.41 17.30 9.25
N ILE A 83 -0.33 16.50 8.48
CA ILE A 83 -1.62 16.92 7.91
C ILE A 83 -2.66 17.12 9.01
N GLU A 84 -2.76 16.20 9.98
CA GLU A 84 -3.71 16.27 11.08
C GLU A 84 -3.41 17.43 12.05
N GLU A 85 -2.13 17.76 12.24
CA GLU A 85 -1.69 18.95 12.99
C GLU A 85 -2.16 20.25 12.32
N LYS A 86 -2.06 20.34 10.99
CA LYS A 86 -2.47 21.53 10.22
C LYS A 86 -3.99 21.66 10.07
N HIS A 87 -4.72 20.54 10.12
CA HIS A 87 -6.18 20.50 9.98
C HIS A 87 -6.82 19.82 11.19
N PRO A 88 -6.89 20.49 12.36
CA PRO A 88 -7.43 19.91 13.57
C PRO A 88 -8.85 19.33 13.36
N GLY A 89 -9.02 18.06 13.73
CA GLY A 89 -10.28 17.32 13.59
C GLY A 89 -10.49 16.66 12.22
N ALA A 90 -9.60 16.88 11.25
CA ALA A 90 -9.56 16.07 10.03
C ALA A 90 -8.83 14.74 10.27
N VAL A 91 -9.20 13.71 9.53
CA VAL A 91 -8.49 12.43 9.50
C VAL A 91 -7.67 12.35 8.23
N ALA A 92 -6.34 12.17 8.35
CA ALA A 92 -5.48 11.92 7.20
C ALA A 92 -5.29 10.41 7.02
N MET A 93 -5.32 9.95 5.76
CA MET A 93 -5.07 8.57 5.40
C MET A 93 -4.05 8.51 4.28
N VAL A 94 -3.04 7.68 4.45
CA VAL A 94 -2.00 7.44 3.44
C VAL A 94 -2.10 5.99 2.98
N ALA A 95 -2.42 5.80 1.71
CA ALA A 95 -2.44 4.49 1.07
C ALA A 95 -1.20 4.30 0.19
N ILE A 96 -0.70 3.07 0.13
CA ILE A 96 0.38 2.72 -0.77
C ILE A 96 -0.19 2.47 -2.17
N GLY A 97 0.41 3.12 -3.17
CA GLY A 97 0.11 2.91 -4.58
C GLY A 97 0.82 1.67 -5.14
N CYS A 98 0.92 1.60 -6.46
CA CYS A 98 1.64 0.53 -7.16
C CYS A 98 3.17 0.72 -7.06
N GLY A 99 3.73 0.67 -5.85
CA GLY A 99 5.12 1.04 -5.56
C GLY A 99 6.06 -0.11 -5.20
N ALA A 100 5.80 -1.35 -5.65
CA ALA A 100 6.53 -2.55 -5.21
C ALA A 100 8.05 -2.51 -5.50
N ASP A 101 8.44 -1.84 -6.58
CA ASP A 101 9.82 -1.57 -6.98
C ASP A 101 10.28 -0.16 -6.60
N ALA A 102 9.44 0.62 -5.92
CA ALA A 102 9.72 2.00 -5.54
C ALA A 102 10.06 2.13 -4.05
N ASN A 103 11.24 2.66 -3.78
CA ASN A 103 11.80 2.90 -2.46
C ASN A 103 11.97 4.40 -2.24
N PRO A 104 11.82 4.92 -1.00
CA PRO A 104 12.20 6.30 -0.71
C PRO A 104 13.71 6.49 -0.84
N GLN A 105 14.10 7.68 -1.31
CA GLN A 105 15.47 8.14 -1.42
C GLN A 105 15.57 9.63 -1.03
N PRO A 106 16.48 10.02 -0.12
CA PRO A 106 17.40 9.17 0.63
C PRO A 106 16.71 8.27 1.68
N ARG A 107 17.46 7.32 2.26
CA ARG A 107 17.01 6.36 3.28
C ARG A 107 18.09 6.05 4.31
N GLY A 108 17.70 5.58 5.49
CA GLY A 108 18.59 5.19 6.59
C GLY A 108 18.33 5.95 7.89
N GLU A 109 17.86 7.19 7.82
CA GLU A 109 17.75 8.08 8.99
C GLU A 109 16.32 8.56 9.24
N LEU A 110 16.00 8.78 10.52
CA LEU A 110 14.71 9.34 10.93
C LEU A 110 14.42 10.70 10.30
N LYS A 111 15.45 11.54 10.14
CA LYS A 111 15.35 12.84 9.48
C LYS A 111 14.73 12.73 8.09
N GLN A 112 15.12 11.72 7.33
CA GLN A 112 14.64 11.52 5.96
C GLN A 112 13.19 11.05 5.95
N ALA A 113 12.77 10.24 6.92
CA ALA A 113 11.36 9.84 7.04
C ALA A 113 10.49 11.07 7.35
N ILE A 114 11.01 11.98 8.18
CA ILE A 114 10.37 13.26 8.49
C ILE A 114 10.28 14.14 7.23
N GLU A 115 11.36 14.27 6.47
CA GLU A 115 11.41 15.06 5.23
C GLU A 115 10.41 14.54 4.19
N HIS A 116 10.44 13.23 3.89
CA HIS A 116 9.51 12.60 2.94
C HIS A 116 8.05 12.77 3.36
N GLY A 117 7.75 12.61 4.66
CA GLY A 117 6.40 12.83 5.16
C GLY A 117 5.94 14.28 5.04
N ARG A 118 6.85 15.23 5.27
CA ARG A 118 6.59 16.66 5.07
C ARG A 118 6.40 17.02 3.60
N GLU A 119 7.09 16.36 2.67
CA GLU A 119 6.86 16.55 1.23
C GLU A 119 5.43 16.15 0.83
N ILE A 120 4.93 15.00 1.32
CA ILE A 120 3.53 14.62 1.11
C ILE A 120 2.58 15.68 1.68
N ALA A 121 2.81 16.11 2.92
CA ALA A 121 1.94 17.09 3.57
C ALA A 121 1.96 18.45 2.87
N ALA A 122 3.14 18.91 2.42
CA ALA A 122 3.27 20.16 1.67
C ALA A 122 2.52 20.09 0.34
N GLU A 123 2.58 18.96 -0.36
CA GLU A 123 1.83 18.78 -1.60
C GLU A 123 0.32 18.72 -1.36
N VAL A 124 -0.12 18.13 -0.23
CA VAL A 124 -1.53 18.18 0.18
C VAL A 124 -1.99 19.61 0.43
N GLU A 125 -1.23 20.43 1.16
CA GLU A 125 -1.57 21.85 1.36
C GLU A 125 -1.67 22.60 0.03
N ARG A 126 -0.71 22.38 -0.87
CA ARG A 126 -0.73 22.98 -2.21
C ARG A 126 -1.99 22.58 -2.98
N LEU A 127 -2.37 21.30 -2.93
CA LEU A 127 -3.60 20.83 -3.57
C LEU A 127 -4.83 21.46 -2.93
N LEU A 128 -4.92 21.52 -1.59
CA LEU A 128 -6.09 22.06 -0.87
C LEU A 128 -6.39 23.52 -1.23
N ALA A 129 -5.37 24.32 -1.53
CA ALA A 129 -5.52 25.70 -2.01
C ALA A 129 -5.95 25.81 -3.49
N GLY A 130 -5.94 24.71 -4.24
CA GLY A 130 -6.23 24.64 -5.66
C GLY A 130 -7.65 24.21 -6.02
N VAL A 131 -7.85 23.91 -7.30
CA VAL A 131 -9.12 23.44 -7.85
C VAL A 131 -9.20 21.92 -7.75
N TRP A 132 -10.35 21.42 -7.27
CA TRP A 132 -10.65 20.00 -7.18
C TRP A 132 -11.83 19.62 -8.05
N LYS A 133 -11.83 18.39 -8.54
CA LYS A 133 -12.92 17.85 -9.36
C LYS A 133 -13.93 17.12 -8.46
N PRO A 134 -15.21 17.48 -8.47
CA PRO A 134 -16.22 16.76 -7.70
C PRO A 134 -16.33 15.29 -8.09
N VAL A 135 -16.39 14.40 -7.10
CA VAL A 135 -16.75 13.00 -7.29
C VAL A 135 -18.25 12.86 -7.07
N ARG A 136 -18.96 12.38 -8.10
CA ARG A 136 -20.43 12.28 -8.12
C ARG A 136 -20.85 10.87 -8.54
N GLY A 137 -22.10 10.52 -8.21
CA GLY A 137 -22.71 9.25 -8.60
C GLY A 137 -22.84 8.28 -7.43
N PRO A 138 -23.51 7.14 -7.67
CA PRO A 138 -23.69 6.12 -6.66
C PRO A 138 -22.35 5.43 -6.32
N VAL A 139 -22.21 4.97 -5.08
CA VAL A 139 -21.12 4.08 -4.70
C VAL A 139 -21.46 2.68 -5.21
N VAL A 140 -20.61 2.14 -6.07
CA VAL A 140 -20.72 0.77 -6.58
C VAL A 140 -19.47 0.00 -6.16
N THR A 141 -19.67 -1.18 -5.59
CA THR A 141 -18.58 -2.11 -5.26
C THR A 141 -18.85 -3.44 -5.94
N ARG A 142 -17.83 -4.02 -6.57
CA ARG A 142 -17.90 -5.38 -7.11
C ARG A 142 -16.66 -6.14 -6.70
N ARG A 143 -16.84 -7.43 -6.47
CA ARG A 143 -15.76 -8.34 -6.12
C ARG A 143 -16.03 -9.67 -6.77
N ILE A 144 -14.99 -10.24 -7.34
CA ILE A 144 -14.98 -11.61 -7.83
C ILE A 144 -13.85 -12.38 -7.17
N THR A 145 -13.95 -13.70 -7.18
CA THR A 145 -12.83 -14.58 -6.85
C THR A 145 -12.41 -15.31 -8.11
N VAL A 146 -11.19 -15.04 -8.57
CA VAL A 146 -10.59 -15.75 -9.70
C VAL A 146 -9.90 -17.00 -9.16
N GLN A 147 -10.15 -18.15 -9.76
CA GLN A 147 -9.37 -19.36 -9.48
C GLN A 147 -8.09 -19.27 -10.31
N LEU A 148 -6.99 -18.78 -9.72
CA LEU A 148 -5.73 -18.64 -10.42
C LEU A 148 -5.02 -20.00 -10.45
N PRO A 149 -4.88 -20.66 -11.62
CA PRO A 149 -4.21 -21.94 -11.72
C PRO A 149 -2.73 -21.80 -11.40
N PHE A 150 -2.18 -22.76 -10.67
CA PHE A 150 -0.74 -22.92 -10.58
C PHE A 150 -0.20 -23.53 -11.87
N ALA A 151 1.12 -23.39 -12.04
CA ALA A 151 1.83 -24.19 -13.03
C ALA A 151 1.63 -25.70 -12.74
N PRO A 152 1.80 -26.57 -13.75
CA PRO A 152 1.72 -28.02 -13.56
C PRO A 152 2.52 -28.47 -12.33
N LEU A 153 1.90 -29.27 -11.48
CA LEU A 153 2.54 -29.74 -10.26
C LEU A 153 3.70 -30.70 -10.62
N PRO A 154 4.87 -30.55 -9.98
CA PRO A 154 5.94 -31.54 -10.08
C PRO A 154 5.46 -32.95 -9.71
N SER A 155 6.07 -33.95 -10.34
CA SER A 155 5.88 -35.35 -9.96
C SER A 155 6.42 -35.63 -8.55
N ARG A 156 6.03 -36.76 -7.95
CA ARG A 156 6.57 -37.17 -6.64
C ARG A 156 8.10 -37.31 -6.67
N GLU A 157 8.64 -37.90 -7.75
CA GLU A 157 10.09 -38.02 -7.97
C GLU A 157 10.75 -36.64 -8.05
N GLU A 158 10.13 -35.69 -8.75
CA GLU A 158 10.67 -34.35 -8.83
C GLU A 158 10.64 -33.64 -7.47
N TRP A 159 9.58 -33.84 -6.67
CA TRP A 159 9.55 -33.35 -5.30
C TRP A 159 10.64 -33.96 -4.42
N GLN A 160 10.92 -35.26 -4.54
CA GLN A 160 12.03 -35.92 -3.83
C GLN A 160 13.38 -35.31 -4.22
N ARG A 161 13.60 -35.06 -5.52
CA ARG A 161 14.81 -34.36 -6.00
C ARG A 161 14.90 -32.95 -5.43
N ARG A 162 13.82 -32.16 -5.47
CA ARG A 162 13.78 -30.79 -4.93
C ARG A 162 14.00 -30.77 -3.42
N ALA A 163 13.56 -31.80 -2.68
CA ALA A 163 13.77 -31.91 -1.24
C ALA A 163 15.26 -32.07 -0.85
N GLN A 164 16.11 -32.47 -1.79
CA GLN A 164 17.57 -32.55 -1.64
C GLN A 164 18.30 -31.27 -2.08
N SER A 165 17.57 -30.23 -2.51
CA SER A 165 18.15 -28.94 -2.90
C SER A 165 19.00 -28.33 -1.76
N LYS A 166 20.16 -27.77 -2.11
CA LYS A 166 20.97 -26.96 -1.17
C LYS A 166 20.30 -25.63 -0.80
N HIS A 167 19.37 -25.16 -1.64
CA HIS A 167 18.60 -23.95 -1.36
C HIS A 167 17.46 -24.27 -0.37
N PHE A 168 17.55 -23.69 0.84
CA PHE A 168 16.64 -24.00 1.95
C PHE A 168 15.16 -23.88 1.57
N ALA A 169 14.74 -22.75 0.98
CA ALA A 169 13.34 -22.53 0.63
C ALA A 169 12.79 -23.60 -0.32
N THR A 170 13.57 -24.00 -1.33
CA THR A 170 13.19 -25.04 -2.29
C THR A 170 13.07 -26.40 -1.61
N ALA A 171 14.06 -26.77 -0.78
CA ALA A 171 14.05 -28.06 -0.07
C ALA A 171 12.92 -28.15 0.95
N TYR A 172 12.71 -27.10 1.73
CA TYR A 172 11.64 -27.01 2.71
C TYR A 172 10.27 -27.12 2.04
N HIS A 173 10.02 -26.34 0.98
CA HIS A 173 8.77 -26.39 0.22
C HIS A 173 8.48 -27.81 -0.30
N ALA A 174 9.48 -28.47 -0.89
CA ALA A 174 9.32 -29.82 -1.41
C ALA A 174 9.04 -30.85 -0.31
N LYS A 175 9.71 -30.77 0.85
CA LYS A 175 9.46 -31.64 2.00
C LYS A 175 8.03 -31.48 2.55
N VAL A 176 7.52 -30.25 2.63
CA VAL A 176 6.14 -29.98 3.04
C VAL A 176 5.14 -30.62 2.08
N TYR A 177 5.41 -30.54 0.77
CA TYR A 177 4.50 -31.10 -0.24
C TYR A 177 4.56 -32.63 -0.29
N LEU A 178 5.74 -33.24 -0.11
CA LEU A 178 5.87 -34.69 0.05
C LEU A 178 5.10 -35.19 1.26
N ALA A 179 5.23 -34.54 2.42
CA ALA A 179 4.51 -34.93 3.62
C ALA A 179 2.98 -34.90 3.43
N ARG A 180 2.45 -33.94 2.66
CA ARG A 180 1.02 -33.89 2.30
C ARG A 180 0.62 -35.07 1.42
N LEU A 181 1.41 -35.40 0.41
CA LEU A 181 1.17 -36.54 -0.46
C LEU A 181 1.22 -37.86 0.33
N ASP A 182 2.18 -38.00 1.23
CA ASP A 182 2.35 -39.19 2.09
C ASP A 182 1.17 -39.37 3.05
N ALA A 183 0.55 -38.26 3.46
CA ALA A 183 -0.70 -38.25 4.22
C ALA A 183 -1.97 -38.45 3.35
N GLY A 184 -1.83 -38.79 2.06
CA GLY A 184 -2.95 -39.01 1.13
C GLY A 184 -3.69 -37.73 0.73
N GLN A 185 -3.13 -36.54 1.01
CA GLN A 185 -3.77 -35.27 0.68
C GLN A 185 -3.49 -34.86 -0.77
N LYS A 186 -4.47 -34.21 -1.39
CA LYS A 186 -4.28 -33.57 -2.70
C LYS A 186 -3.52 -32.26 -2.53
N LEU A 187 -2.57 -32.00 -3.43
CA LEU A 187 -1.89 -30.72 -3.52
C LEU A 187 -2.82 -29.67 -4.16
N PRO A 188 -2.78 -28.42 -3.70
CA PRO A 188 -3.59 -27.36 -4.31
C PRO A 188 -3.11 -27.14 -5.75
N THR A 189 -4.05 -26.99 -6.68
CA THR A 189 -3.79 -26.73 -8.11
C THR A 189 -4.10 -25.28 -8.50
N HIS A 190 -4.75 -24.53 -7.61
CA HIS A 190 -5.17 -23.14 -7.83
C HIS A 190 -5.11 -22.38 -6.51
N VAL A 191 -5.05 -21.05 -6.57
CA VAL A 191 -5.29 -20.15 -5.44
C VAL A 191 -6.55 -19.32 -5.68
N PRO A 192 -7.52 -19.28 -4.75
CA PRO A 192 -8.66 -18.37 -4.84
C PRO A 192 -8.17 -16.94 -4.61
N TYR A 193 -8.13 -16.15 -5.67
CA TYR A 193 -7.60 -14.79 -5.65
C TYR A 193 -8.74 -13.76 -5.73
N PRO A 194 -9.07 -13.05 -4.63
CA PRO A 194 -10.11 -12.05 -4.65
C PRO A 194 -9.65 -10.80 -5.40
N VAL A 195 -10.45 -10.33 -6.35
CA VAL A 195 -10.21 -9.12 -7.14
C VAL A 195 -11.40 -8.18 -7.02
N GLN A 196 -11.13 -6.90 -6.81
CA GLN A 196 -12.14 -5.85 -6.92
C GLN A 196 -12.24 -5.42 -8.39
N VAL A 197 -13.46 -5.43 -8.95
CA VAL A 197 -13.74 -5.16 -10.38
C VAL A 197 -14.74 -4.03 -10.56
#